data_AF-A0A383U5E2-F1
#
_entry.id   AF-A0A383U5E2-F1
#
_cell.length_a   1.000
_cell.length_b   1.000
_cell.length_c   1.000
_cell.angle_alpha   90.00
_cell.angle_beta   90.00
_cell.angle_gamma   90.00
#
_symmetry.space_group_name_H-M   'P 1'
#
loop_
_entity.id
_entity.type
_entity.pdbx_description
1 polymer ?
#
loop_
_entity_poly.entity_id
_entity_poly.type
_entity_poly.pdbx_seq_one_letter_code
_entity_poly.pdbx_strand_id
1 'polypeptide(L)'
;MQLNENPFNAILSRLEVLSSRLEELHLKVRNPPERNYTVDEVSKILHLSAQTVRPKIHDGIIEADINTKPFLVPHSSIYDENNQLKKIKYKRKA
;
A
#
# COMPACT_ATOMS: atom_id res chain seq x y z
N MET A 1 23.71 -41.64 31.65
CA MET A 1 23.17 -41.38 30.31
C MET A 1 23.01 -39.87 30.17
N GLN A 2 23.98 -39.19 29.55
CA GLN A 2 23.81 -37.78 29.20
C GLN A 2 23.07 -37.73 27.86
N LEU A 3 21.91 -37.09 27.83
CA LEU A 3 21.24 -36.78 26.57
C LEU A 3 22.18 -35.85 25.79
N ASN A 4 22.60 -36.30 24.61
CA ASN A 4 23.27 -35.44 23.65
C ASN A 4 22.34 -34.27 23.32
N GLU A 5 22.53 -33.14 23.99
CA GLU A 5 21.93 -31.89 23.58
C GLU A 5 22.41 -31.61 22.17
N ASN A 6 21.47 -31.56 21.23
CA ASN A 6 21.77 -31.33 19.83
C ASN A 6 22.58 -30.01 19.74
N PRO A 7 23.84 -30.05 19.26
CA PRO A 7 24.73 -28.89 19.26
C PRO A 7 24.21 -27.75 18.36
N PHE A 8 23.22 -28.02 17.52
CA PHE A 8 22.58 -27.06 16.64
C PHE A 8 21.33 -26.41 17.24
N ASN A 9 20.89 -26.77 18.45
CA ASN A 9 19.67 -26.23 19.07
C ASN A 9 19.68 -24.69 19.18
N ALA A 10 20.84 -24.10 19.49
CA ALA A 10 20.99 -22.65 19.52
C ALA A 10 20.79 -21.99 18.14
N ILE A 11 21.18 -22.68 17.07
CA ILE A 11 21.00 -22.20 15.69
C ILE A 11 19.55 -22.40 15.26
N LEU A 12 18.95 -23.55 15.55
CA LEU A 12 17.56 -23.86 15.20
C LEU A 12 16.58 -22.89 15.87
N SER A 13 16.73 -22.65 17.18
CA SER A 13 15.93 -21.65 17.90
C SER A 13 16.11 -20.24 17.33
N ARG A 14 17.32 -19.88 16.90
CA ARG A 14 17.55 -18.57 16.26
C ARG A 14 16.87 -18.48 14.90
N LEU A 15 16.89 -19.56 14.11
CA LEU A 15 16.22 -19.62 12.81
C LEU A 15 14.69 -19.53 12.96
N GLU A 16 14.10 -20.20 13.95
CA GLU A 16 12.66 -20.09 14.23
C GLU A 16 12.25 -18.67 14.57
N VAL A 17 13.04 -17.97 15.42
CA VAL A 17 12.81 -16.56 15.74
C VAL A 17 12.96 -15.65 14.53
N LEU A 18 13.89 -15.96 13.62
CA LEU A 18 14.05 -15.20 12.38
C LEU A 18 12.87 -15.44 11.42
N SER A 19 12.42 -16.68 11.28
CA SER A 19 11.25 -17.03 10.47
C SER A 19 9.98 -16.35 10.96
N SER A 20 9.71 -16.37 12.27
CA SER A 20 8.52 -15.71 12.83
C SER A 20 8.56 -14.19 12.63
N ARG A 21 9.73 -13.57 12.81
CA ARG A 21 9.91 -12.13 12.52
C ARG A 21 9.73 -11.80 11.04
N LEU A 22 10.20 -12.67 10.14
CA LEU A 22 10.01 -12.51 8.70
C LEU A 22 8.53 -12.60 8.32
N GLU A 23 7.80 -13.55 8.90
CA GLU A 23 6.34 -13.66 8.72
C GLU A 23 5.61 -12.42 9.24
N GLU A 24 5.96 -11.93 10.43
CA GLU A 24 5.40 -10.68 10.98
C GLU A 24 5.67 -9.47 10.08
N LEU A 25 6.88 -9.34 9.54
CA LEU A 25 7.23 -8.27 8.60
C LEU A 25 6.43 -8.39 7.30
N HIS A 26 6.29 -9.61 6.77
CA HIS A 26 5.51 -9.86 5.56
C HIS A 26 4.02 -9.52 5.77
N LEU A 27 3.46 -9.82 6.94
CA LEU A 27 2.10 -9.46 7.31
C LEU A 27 1.91 -7.95 7.47
N LYS A 28 2.87 -7.23 8.06
CA LYS A 28 2.84 -5.76 8.17
C LYS A 28 2.84 -5.07 6.82
N VAL A 29 3.58 -5.59 5.84
CA VAL A 29 3.60 -5.04 4.48
C VAL A 29 2.26 -5.22 3.76
N ARG A 30 1.53 -6.32 4.06
CA ARG A 30 0.25 -6.63 3.39
C ARG A 30 -0.93 -5.78 3.82
N ASN A 31 -0.87 -5.09 4.95
CA ASN A 31 -1.94 -4.19 5.37
C ASN A 31 -1.59 -2.77 4.92
N PRO A 32 -2.00 -2.34 3.71
CA PRO A 32 -1.86 -0.94 3.33
C PRO A 32 -2.60 -0.09 4.36
N PRO A 33 -2.10 1.11 4.67
CA PRO A 33 -2.78 2.00 5.59
C PRO A 33 -4.20 2.26 5.07
N GLU A 34 -5.22 2.02 5.89
CA GLU A 34 -6.61 2.46 5.66
C GLU A 34 -6.66 3.99 5.75
N ARG A 35 -6.11 4.64 4.72
CA ARG A 35 -6.07 6.08 4.60
C ARG A 35 -6.85 6.50 3.39
N ASN A 36 -7.73 7.48 3.61
CA ASN A 36 -8.38 8.22 2.55
C ASN A 36 -7.63 9.53 2.31
N TYR A 37 -7.62 9.95 1.05
CA TYR A 37 -6.97 11.17 0.59
C TYR A 37 -8.01 12.12 0.02
N THR A 38 -7.86 13.39 0.30
CA THR A 38 -8.61 14.45 -0.37
C THR A 38 -8.07 14.67 -1.78
N VAL A 39 -8.88 15.27 -2.65
CA VAL A 39 -8.46 15.66 -4.01
C VAL A 39 -7.17 16.48 -4.03
N ASP A 40 -6.98 17.36 -3.03
CA ASP A 40 -5.75 18.18 -2.93
C ASP A 40 -4.51 17.34 -2.61
N GLU A 41 -4.64 16.38 -1.69
CA GLU A 41 -3.56 15.43 -1.39
C GLU A 41 -3.23 14.56 -2.61
N VAL A 42 -4.26 14.03 -3.28
CA VAL A 42 -4.07 13.23 -4.51
C VAL A 42 -3.36 14.04 -5.59
N SER A 43 -3.67 15.34 -5.71
CA SER A 43 -3.03 16.24 -6.67
C SER A 43 -1.51 16.35 -6.44
N LYS A 44 -1.10 16.43 -5.16
CA LYS A 44 0.31 16.49 -4.76
C LYS A 44 1.02 15.15 -4.99
N ILE A 45 0.35 14.05 -4.64
CA ILE A 45 0.88 12.69 -4.78
C ILE A 45 1.11 12.33 -6.26
N LEU A 46 0.16 12.65 -7.13
CA LEU A 46 0.23 12.33 -8.56
C LEU A 46 0.96 13.39 -9.39
N HIS A 47 1.37 14.50 -8.77
CA HIS A 47 1.91 15.68 -9.46
C HIS A 47 0.99 16.18 -10.59
N LEU A 48 -0.32 16.21 -10.32
CA LEU A 48 -1.36 16.70 -11.23
C LEU A 48 -2.08 17.89 -10.59
N SER A 49 -2.75 18.74 -11.37
CA SER A 49 -3.62 19.76 -10.80
C SER A 49 -4.90 19.12 -10.23
N ALA A 50 -5.47 19.69 -9.17
CA ALA A 50 -6.76 19.24 -8.61
C ALA A 50 -7.89 19.29 -9.66
N GLN A 51 -7.81 20.22 -10.62
CA GLN A 51 -8.71 20.32 -11.76
C GLN A 51 -8.58 19.15 -12.74
N THR A 52 -7.43 18.48 -12.79
CA THR A 52 -7.22 17.26 -13.60
C THR A 52 -7.64 16.00 -12.84
N VAL A 53 -7.47 16.00 -11.51
CA VAL A 53 -7.86 14.86 -10.65
C VAL A 53 -9.38 14.66 -10.64
N ARG A 54 -10.16 15.74 -10.55
CA ARG A 54 -11.64 15.66 -10.51
C ARG A 54 -12.25 14.96 -11.73
N PRO A 55 -11.92 15.31 -12.99
CA PRO A 55 -12.35 14.55 -14.16
C PRO A 55 -11.95 13.09 -14.10
N LYS A 56 -10.72 12.77 -13.67
CA LYS A 56 -10.27 11.37 -13.54
C LYS A 56 -11.09 10.58 -12.51
N ILE A 57 -11.57 11.23 -11.45
CA ILE A 57 -12.52 10.63 -10.50
C ILE A 57 -13.87 10.38 -11.18
N HIS A 58 -14.41 11.39 -11.87
CA HIS A 58 -15.68 11.26 -12.58
C HIS A 58 -15.65 10.21 -13.72
N ASP A 59 -14.50 10.07 -14.39
CA ASP A 59 -14.26 9.07 -15.44
C ASP A 59 -14.06 7.65 -14.87
N GLY A 60 -14.03 7.48 -13.54
CA GLY A 60 -13.78 6.20 -12.88
C GLY A 60 -12.33 5.71 -12.99
N ILE A 61 -11.39 6.55 -13.43
CA ILE A 61 -9.96 6.23 -13.50
C ILE A 61 -9.35 6.21 -12.09
N ILE A 62 -9.82 7.12 -11.22
CA ILE A 62 -9.50 7.17 -9.79
C ILE A 62 -10.79 6.89 -9.05
N GLU A 63 -10.88 5.73 -8.40
CA GLU A 63 -12.00 5.43 -7.52
C GLU A 63 -11.99 6.39 -6.33
N ALA A 64 -13.15 6.94 -5.98
CA ALA A 64 -13.34 7.83 -4.85
C ALA A 64 -14.77 7.72 -4.33
N ASP A 65 -14.98 8.00 -3.05
CA ASP A 65 -16.31 8.26 -2.53
C ASP A 65 -16.76 9.66 -2.93
N ILE A 66 -17.72 9.71 -3.85
CA ILE A 66 -18.32 10.94 -4.38
C ILE A 66 -19.48 11.44 -3.53
N ASN A 67 -19.96 10.66 -2.56
CA ASN A 67 -21.06 11.05 -1.68
C ASN A 67 -20.59 12.02 -0.59
N THR A 68 -19.29 12.07 -0.32
CA THR A 68 -18.69 12.98 0.66
C THR A 68 -18.17 14.26 0.01
N LYS A 69 -18.23 15.37 0.74
CA LYS A 69 -17.50 16.61 0.41
C LYS A 69 -16.51 16.92 1.54
N PRO A 70 -15.19 16.96 1.27
CA PRO A 70 -14.54 16.69 -0.01
C PRO A 70 -14.63 15.21 -0.44
N PHE A 71 -14.39 14.94 -1.74
CA PHE A 71 -14.27 13.56 -2.23
C PHE A 71 -13.11 12.86 -1.52
N LEU A 72 -13.35 11.62 -1.10
CA LEU A 72 -12.37 10.80 -0.39
C LEU A 72 -11.89 9.68 -1.30
N VAL A 73 -10.60 9.69 -1.60
CA VAL A 73 -9.93 8.72 -2.47
C VAL A 73 -9.25 7.68 -1.58
N PRO A 74 -9.63 6.40 -1.62
CA PRO A 74 -8.97 5.37 -0.83
C PRO A 74 -7.54 5.13 -1.31
N HIS A 75 -6.65 4.73 -0.39
CA HIS A 75 -5.25 4.45 -0.71
C HIS A 75 -5.07 3.45 -1.85
N SER A 76 -5.88 2.39 -1.87
CA SER A 76 -5.90 1.37 -2.93
C SER A 76 -6.24 1.92 -4.32
N SER A 77 -6.85 3.11 -4.42
CA SER A 77 -7.14 3.75 -5.71
C SER A 77 -5.88 4.36 -6.35
N ILE A 78 -4.90 4.77 -5.52
CA ILE A 78 -3.70 5.49 -5.96
C ILE A 78 -2.47 4.58 -5.93
N TYR A 79 -2.41 3.65 -4.99
CA TYR A 79 -1.28 2.74 -4.79
C TYR A 79 -1.66 1.30 -5.14
N ASP A 80 -0.67 0.52 -5.53
CA ASP A 80 -0.81 -0.94 -5.71
C ASP A 80 -0.62 -1.70 -4.38
N GLU A 81 -0.74 -3.02 -4.44
CA GLU A 81 -0.55 -3.93 -3.30
C GLU A 81 0.85 -3.87 -2.66
N ASN A 82 1.85 -3.35 -3.38
CA ASN A 82 3.21 -3.16 -2.91
C ASN A 82 3.46 -1.72 -2.41
N ASN A 83 2.38 -0.95 -2.21
CA ASN A 83 2.41 0.46 -1.82
C ASN A 83 3.22 1.32 -2.82
N GLN A 84 3.23 0.93 -4.10
CA GLN A 84 3.83 1.70 -5.18
C GLN A 84 2.77 2.52 -5.90
N LEU A 85 3.14 3.70 -6.40
CA LEU A 85 2.21 4.59 -7.07
C LEU A 85 1.72 3.98 -8.39
N LYS A 86 0.40 3.86 -8.57
CA LYS A 86 -0.19 3.42 -9.83
C LYS A 86 0.15 4.40 -10.95
N LYS A 87 0.49 3.85 -12.12
CA LYS A 87 0.78 4.66 -13.32
C LYS A 87 -0.52 5.18 -13.93
N ILE A 88 -1.03 6.28 -13.40
CA ILE A 88 -2.23 6.94 -13.92
C ILE A 88 -1.84 7.76 -15.16
N LYS A 89 -1.81 7.08 -16.32
CA LYS A 89 -1.41 7.72 -17.58
C LYS A 89 -2.31 8.91 -17.91
N TYR A 90 -1.69 9.99 -18.38
CA TYR A 90 -2.37 11.06 -19.09
C TYR A 90 -2.61 10.60 -20.53
N LYS A 91 -3.88 10.39 -20.92
CA LYS A 91 -4.22 10.23 -22.34
C LYS A 91 -4.13 11.62 -22.98
N ARG A 92 -3.09 11.88 -23.76
CA ARG A 92 -3.10 13.00 -24.72
C ARG A 92 -4.21 12.70 -25.73
N LYS A 93 -5.19 13.61 -25.87
CA LYS A 93 -6.06 13.56 -27.05
C LYS A 93 -5.17 13.85 -28.27
N ALA A 94 -5.16 12.91 -29.22
CA ALA A 94 -4.60 13.12 -30.54
C ALA A 94 -5.56 13.95 -31.39
#